data_AF-A0A2T6LN55-F1
#
_entry.id   AF-A0A2T6LN55-F1
#
_cell.length_a   1.000
_cell.length_b   1.000
_cell.length_c   1.000
_cell.angle_alpha   90.00
_cell.angle_beta   90.00
_cell.angle_gamma   90.00
#
_symmetry.space_group_name_H-M   'P 1'
#
loop_
_entity.id
_entity.type
_entity.pdbx_description
1 polymer ?
#
loop_
_entity_poly.entity_id
_entity_poly.type
_entity_poly.pdbx_seq_one_letter_code
_entity_poly.pdbx_strand_id
1 'polypeptide(L)'
;MARSDIEAEIVRLAEIDCQALARFDLSDPGVKRMLRLVDEAHGVVVATPIYKAPFTGIVKLALDILPQFGLAGKAVLPVATAGSLAHAPAHDYSLLPVLQSMAARHIVQSTVVTEAD
;
A
#
# COMPACT_ATOMS: atom_id res chain seq x y z
N MET A 1 -19.45 5.15 21.18
CA MET A 1 -18.71 5.73 20.05
C MET A 1 -19.47 5.42 18.79
N ALA A 2 -19.93 6.43 18.06
CA ALA A 2 -20.60 6.22 16.78
C ALA A 2 -19.63 5.46 15.86
N ARG A 3 -20.06 4.32 15.31
CA ARG A 3 -19.40 3.76 14.13
C ARG A 3 -19.52 4.83 13.05
N SER A 4 -18.44 5.52 12.75
CA SER A 4 -18.34 6.31 11.53
C SER A 4 -18.59 5.38 10.34
N ASP A 5 -19.39 5.83 9.37
CA ASP A 5 -19.64 5.15 8.10
C ASP A 5 -18.33 5.06 7.30
N ILE A 6 -17.50 4.06 7.58
CA ILE A 6 -16.27 3.79 6.83
C ILE A 6 -16.63 2.86 5.68
N GLU A 7 -16.66 3.40 4.48
CA GLU A 7 -16.66 2.60 3.25
C GLU A 7 -15.23 2.14 2.93
N ALA A 8 -15.07 0.85 2.68
CA ALA A 8 -13.77 0.24 2.42
C ALA A 8 -13.80 -0.54 1.11
N GLU A 9 -12.86 -0.19 0.23
CA GLU A 9 -12.65 -0.87 -1.05
C GLU A 9 -11.32 -1.63 -1.01
N ILE A 10 -11.36 -2.89 -1.42
CA ILE A 10 -10.16 -3.74 -1.47
C ILE A 10 -9.62 -3.78 -2.91
N VAL A 11 -8.32 -3.56 -3.05
CA VAL A 11 -7.57 -3.78 -4.28
C VAL A 11 -6.62 -4.95 -4.05
N ARG A 12 -6.93 -6.11 -4.64
CA ARG A 12 -6.03 -7.27 -4.62
C ARG A 12 -5.04 -7.14 -5.76
N LEU A 13 -3.83 -6.70 -5.47
CA LEU A 13 -2.80 -6.47 -6.49
C LEU A 13 -2.50 -7.71 -7.33
N ALA A 14 -2.61 -8.91 -6.74
CA ALA A 14 -2.43 -10.18 -7.43
C ALA A 14 -3.48 -10.46 -8.52
N GLU A 15 -4.59 -9.71 -8.56
CA GLU A 15 -5.64 -9.80 -9.58
C GLU A 15 -5.48 -8.75 -10.69
N ILE A 16 -4.53 -7.82 -10.56
CA ILE A 16 -4.18 -6.86 -11.61
C ILE A 16 -3.14 -7.52 -12.52
N ASP A 17 -3.21 -7.28 -13.84
CA ASP A 17 -2.18 -7.75 -14.75
C ASP A 17 -0.80 -7.20 -14.33
N CYS A 18 0.10 -8.13 -13.99
CA CYS A 18 1.46 -7.81 -13.59
C CYS A 18 2.23 -7.08 -14.71
N GLN A 19 1.97 -7.40 -15.98
CA GLN A 19 2.60 -6.67 -17.09
C GLN A 19 2.08 -5.24 -17.20
N ALA A 20 0.79 -5.01 -16.91
CA ALA A 20 0.23 -3.66 -16.88
C ALA A 20 0.90 -2.81 -15.78
N LEU A 21 1.07 -3.37 -14.58
CA LEU A 21 1.81 -2.70 -13.50
C LEU A 21 3.27 -2.44 -13.87
N ALA A 22 3.98 -3.43 -14.44
CA ALA A 22 5.40 -3.32 -14.79
C ALA A 22 5.67 -2.33 -15.95
N ARG A 23 4.69 -2.13 -16.84
CA ARG A 23 4.80 -1.24 -18.01
C ARG A 23 4.15 0.12 -17.79
N PHE A 24 3.57 0.36 -16.61
CA PHE A 24 2.79 1.56 -16.32
C PHE A 24 1.60 1.74 -17.30
N ASP A 25 0.93 0.64 -17.66
CA ASP A 25 -0.21 0.66 -18.58
C ASP A 25 -1.46 1.19 -17.87
N LEU A 26 -1.69 2.49 -18.01
CA LEU A 26 -2.87 3.17 -17.47
C LEU A 26 -4.18 2.79 -18.18
N SER A 27 -4.12 2.00 -19.26
CA SER A 27 -5.31 1.56 -19.99
C SER A 27 -5.97 0.32 -19.36
N ASP A 28 -5.20 -0.46 -18.57
CA ASP A 28 -5.66 -1.67 -17.90
C ASP A 28 -6.80 -1.38 -16.91
N PRO A 29 -7.91 -2.15 -16.92
CA PRO A 29 -9.04 -1.93 -16.02
C PRO A 29 -8.70 -2.03 -14.53
N GLY A 30 -7.81 -2.93 -14.15
CA GLY A 30 -7.38 -3.12 -12.76
C GLY A 30 -6.57 -1.92 -12.26
N VAL A 31 -5.61 -1.47 -13.08
CA VAL A 31 -4.83 -0.25 -12.84
C VAL A 31 -5.72 0.97 -12.73
N LYS A 32 -6.63 1.18 -13.70
CA LYS A 32 -7.60 2.30 -13.67
C LYS A 32 -8.45 2.29 -12.41
N ARG A 33 -8.96 1.13 -12.02
CA ARG A 33 -9.76 0.99 -10.78
C ARG A 33 -8.91 1.36 -9.56
N MET A 34 -7.69 0.85 -9.46
CA MET A 34 -6.79 1.15 -8.34
C MET A 34 -6.49 2.65 -8.24
N LEU A 35 -6.11 3.28 -9.35
CA LEU A 35 -5.79 4.71 -9.40
C LEU A 35 -6.98 5.56 -8.95
N ARG A 36 -8.18 5.28 -9.48
CA ARG A 36 -9.42 5.96 -9.09
C ARG A 36 -9.72 5.82 -7.60
N LEU A 37 -9.62 4.59 -7.06
CA LEU A 37 -9.88 4.35 -5.65
C LEU A 37 -8.88 5.07 -4.75
N VAL A 38 -7.60 5.08 -5.11
CA VAL A 38 -6.57 5.82 -4.37
C VAL A 38 -6.84 7.32 -4.43
N ASP A 39 -7.21 7.86 -5.59
CA ASP A 39 -7.53 9.28 -5.77
C ASP A 39 -8.72 9.72 -4.92
N GLU A 40 -9.80 8.93 -4.90
CA GLU A 40 -11.02 9.18 -4.13
C GLU A 40 -10.86 8.96 -2.62
N ALA A 41 -9.85 8.18 -2.19
CA ALA A 41 -9.70 7.79 -0.80
C ALA A 41 -9.27 8.93 0.15
N HIS A 42 -9.89 8.96 1.33
CA HIS A 42 -9.43 9.77 2.47
C HIS A 42 -8.27 9.11 3.24
N GLY A 43 -8.17 7.78 3.16
CA GLY A 43 -7.08 7.02 3.76
C GLY A 43 -6.76 5.74 2.98
N VAL A 44 -5.51 5.31 3.04
CA VAL A 44 -4.98 4.15 2.30
C VAL A 44 -4.32 3.18 3.28
N VAL A 45 -4.70 1.90 3.21
CA VAL A 45 -4.00 0.82 3.91
C VAL A 45 -3.09 0.12 2.90
N VAL A 46 -1.78 0.12 3.15
CA VAL A 46 -0.81 -0.58 2.30
C VAL A 46 -0.44 -1.88 2.99
N ALA A 47 -1.04 -2.98 2.55
CA ALA A 47 -0.84 -4.32 3.12
C ALA A 47 0.10 -5.16 2.24
N THR A 48 1.11 -5.79 2.84
CA THR A 48 2.11 -6.58 2.11
C THR A 48 2.72 -7.69 2.97
N PRO A 49 2.93 -8.91 2.47
CA PRO A 49 3.78 -9.85 3.19
C PRO A 49 5.23 -9.36 3.15
N ILE A 50 5.98 -9.59 4.24
CA ILE A 50 7.43 -9.40 4.23
C ILE A 50 8.05 -10.48 3.35
N TYR A 51 8.61 -10.08 2.22
CA TYR A 51 9.27 -10.99 1.29
C TYR A 51 10.65 -10.45 0.93
N LYS A 52 11.70 -11.18 1.33
CA LYS A 52 13.10 -10.78 1.16
C LYS A 52 13.43 -9.40 1.76
N ALA A 53 12.74 -9.04 2.84
CA ALA A 53 12.96 -7.83 3.65
C ALA A 53 13.14 -6.57 2.78
N PRO A 54 12.03 -6.02 2.24
CA PRO A 54 10.89 -5.66 3.08
C PRO A 54 9.52 -6.00 2.48
N PHE A 55 8.89 -5.09 1.75
CA PHE A 55 7.61 -5.28 1.06
C PHE A 55 7.80 -5.94 -0.31
N THR A 56 6.71 -6.50 -0.86
CA THR A 56 6.77 -7.18 -2.16
C THR A 56 6.98 -6.23 -3.34
N GLY A 57 7.62 -6.74 -4.40
CA GLY A 57 7.80 -5.99 -5.64
C GLY A 57 6.48 -5.55 -6.29
N ILE A 58 5.41 -6.34 -6.17
CA ILE A 58 4.10 -5.96 -6.70
C ILE A 58 3.50 -4.74 -5.99
N VAL A 59 3.74 -4.58 -4.68
CA VAL A 59 3.38 -3.36 -3.95
C VAL A 59 4.22 -2.19 -4.44
N LYS A 60 5.51 -2.38 -4.72
CA LYS A 60 6.33 -1.32 -5.29
C LYS A 60 5.83 -0.86 -6.66
N LEU A 61 5.54 -1.79 -7.56
CA LEU A 61 5.00 -1.49 -8.88
C LEU A 61 3.67 -0.72 -8.78
N ALA A 62 2.79 -1.14 -7.86
CA ALA A 62 1.53 -0.45 -7.60
C ALA A 62 1.71 0.95 -7.00
N LEU A 63 2.76 1.20 -6.21
CA LEU A 63 3.07 2.54 -5.71
C LEU A 63 3.71 3.41 -6.82
N ASP A 64 4.55 2.82 -7.67
CA ASP A 64 5.27 3.54 -8.73
C ASP A 64 4.37 4.05 -9.85
N ILE A 65 3.20 3.42 -10.05
CA ILE A 65 2.22 3.86 -11.05
C ILE A 65 1.37 5.04 -10.57
N LEU A 66 1.34 5.32 -9.26
CA LEU A 66 0.63 6.48 -8.74
C LEU A 66 1.31 7.77 -9.18
N PRO A 67 0.58 8.91 -9.25
CA PRO A 67 1.21 10.20 -9.45
C PRO A 67 2.27 10.48 -8.38
N GLN A 68 3.23 11.37 -8.70
CA GLN A 68 4.33 11.74 -7.80
C GLN A 68 3.87 12.05 -6.36
N PHE A 69 2.72 12.72 -6.21
CA PHE A 69 2.11 13.05 -4.93
C PHE A 69 0.77 12.34 -4.72
N GLY A 70 0.64 11.09 -5.20
CA GLY A 70 -0.61 10.34 -5.19
C GLY A 70 -1.21 10.09 -3.80
N LEU A 71 -0.46 10.33 -2.72
CA LEU A 71 -0.93 10.21 -1.33
C LEU A 71 -1.16 11.57 -0.66
N ALA A 72 -1.08 12.67 -1.40
CA ALA A 72 -1.30 14.02 -0.89
C ALA A 72 -2.63 14.14 -0.13
N GLY A 73 -2.56 14.64 1.11
CA GLY A 73 -3.74 14.85 1.95
C GLY A 73 -4.29 13.60 2.65
N LYS A 74 -3.82 12.41 2.30
CA LYS A 74 -4.38 11.12 2.79
C LYS A 74 -3.69 10.63 4.06
N ALA A 75 -4.45 9.95 4.91
CA ALA A 75 -3.89 9.15 6.00
C ALA A 75 -3.44 7.78 5.46
N VAL A 76 -2.30 7.27 5.90
CA VAL A 76 -1.75 6.00 5.39
C VAL A 76 -1.41 5.06 6.55
N LEU A 77 -1.91 3.83 6.49
CA LEU A 77 -1.59 2.76 7.44
C LEU A 77 -0.76 1.67 6.73
N PRO A 78 0.54 1.54 7.05
CA PRO A 78 1.36 0.44 6.59
C PRO A 78 1.10 -0.81 7.43
N VAL A 79 0.81 -1.94 6.78
CA VAL A 79 0.62 -3.23 7.43
C VAL A 79 1.46 -4.27 6.73
N ALA A 80 2.13 -5.12 7.50
CA ALA A 80 2.79 -6.29 6.96
C ALA A 80 2.43 -7.58 7.68
N THR A 81 2.51 -8.68 6.94
CA THR A 81 2.50 -10.03 7.52
C THR A 81 3.90 -10.64 7.45
N ALA A 82 4.30 -11.44 8.43
CA ALA A 82 5.62 -12.06 8.44
C ALA A 82 5.60 -13.45 9.11
N GLY A 83 6.49 -14.34 8.65
CA GLY A 83 6.68 -15.65 9.30
C GLY A 83 7.36 -15.55 10.68
N SER A 84 8.06 -14.44 10.97
CA SER A 84 8.59 -14.10 12.29
C SER A 84 8.87 -12.59 12.39
N LEU A 85 9.00 -12.07 13.61
CA LEU A 85 9.33 -10.66 13.86
C LEU A 85 10.79 -10.30 13.56
N ALA A 86 11.64 -11.26 13.18
CA ALA A 86 13.07 -11.01 12.93
C ALA A 86 13.32 -9.95 11.85
N HIS A 87 12.38 -9.79 10.91
CA HIS A 87 12.45 -8.79 9.84
C HIS A 87 11.49 -7.62 10.03
N ALA A 88 10.78 -7.52 11.16
CA ALA A 88 9.85 -6.43 11.43
C ALA A 88 10.49 -5.03 11.26
N PRO A 89 11.74 -4.78 11.71
CA PRO A 89 12.36 -3.47 11.52
C PRO A 89 12.53 -3.07 10.05
N ALA A 90 12.73 -4.03 9.14
CA ALA A 90 12.93 -3.74 7.72
C ALA A 90 11.67 -3.15 7.05
N HIS A 91 10.48 -3.42 7.60
CA HIS A 91 9.23 -2.86 7.09
C HIS A 91 9.26 -1.33 7.13
N ASP A 92 9.57 -0.76 8.29
CA ASP A 92 9.56 0.70 8.48
C ASP A 92 10.68 1.39 7.73
N TYR A 93 11.90 0.83 7.80
CA TYR A 93 13.08 1.43 7.16
C TYR A 93 12.96 1.54 5.64
N SER A 94 12.07 0.77 5.01
CA SER A 94 11.93 0.73 3.57
C SER A 94 10.63 1.32 3.06
N LEU A 95 9.50 1.06 3.72
CA LEU A 95 8.19 1.45 3.22
C LEU A 95 7.87 2.89 3.59
N LEU A 96 8.19 3.32 4.82
CA LEU A 96 7.90 4.68 5.26
C LEU A 96 8.54 5.75 4.37
N PRO A 97 9.82 5.65 3.95
CA PRO A 97 10.40 6.63 3.04
C PRO A 97 9.69 6.74 1.68
N VAL A 98 9.19 5.63 1.14
CA VAL A 98 8.42 5.63 -0.12
C VAL A 98 7.09 6.34 0.09
N LEU A 99 6.37 6.05 1.16
CA LEU A 99 5.07 6.70 1.44
C LEU A 99 5.23 8.20 1.73
N GLN A 100 6.31 8.58 2.40
CA GLN A 100 6.65 9.99 2.68
C GLN A 100 6.98 10.77 1.40
N SER A 101 7.68 10.16 0.44
CA SER A 101 8.02 10.84 -0.82
C SER A 101 6.78 11.20 -1.66
N MET A 102 5.66 10.51 -1.41
CA MET A 102 4.38 10.68 -2.11
C MET A 102 3.43 11.68 -1.43
N ALA A 103 3.94 12.49 -0.51
CA ALA A 103 3.22 13.54 0.22
C ALA A 103 2.06 13.05 1.11
N ALA A 104 2.13 11.82 1.61
CA ALA A 104 1.19 11.32 2.63
C ALA A 104 1.07 12.32 3.79
N ARG A 105 -0.16 12.73 4.13
CA ARG A 105 -0.39 13.75 5.18
C ARG A 105 -0.06 13.21 6.56
N HIS A 106 -0.47 11.98 6.83
CA HIS A 106 -0.26 11.34 8.12
C HIS A 106 -0.05 9.85 7.90
N ILE A 107 1.15 9.36 8.21
CA ILE A 107 1.42 7.93 8.23
C ILE A 107 1.27 7.48 9.68
N VAL A 108 0.27 6.64 9.96
CA VAL A 108 0.03 6.12 11.31
C VAL A 108 1.04 5.02 11.64
N GLN A 109 1.08 4.61 12.91
CA GLN A 109 1.96 3.54 13.36
C GLN A 109 1.75 2.27 12.51
N SER A 110 2.85 1.79 11.93
CA SER A 110 2.87 0.55 11.17
C SER A 110 2.70 -0.65 12.09
N THR A 111 2.17 -1.74 11.52
CA THR A 111 1.96 -2.99 12.25
C THR A 111 2.49 -4.15 11.44
N VAL A 112 3.25 -5.03 12.09
CA VAL A 112 3.65 -6.33 11.55
C VAL A 112 2.88 -7.40 12.31
N VAL A 113 2.16 -8.24 11.59
CA VAL A 113 1.36 -9.37 12.11
C VAL A 113 2.06 -10.67 11.76
N THR A 114 2.14 -11.59 12.71
CA THR A 114 2.66 -12.94 12.52
C THR A 114 1.54 -13.97 12.68
N GLU A 115 1.77 -15.21 12.22
CA GLU A 115 0.82 -16.31 12.40
C GLU A 115 0.55 -16.66 13.89
N ALA A 116 1.35 -16.14 14.82
CA ALA A 116 1.19 -16.36 16.26
C ALA A 116 0.29 -15.32 16.95
N ASP A 117 -0.14 -14.28 16.23
CA ASP A 117 -0.96 -13.16 16.74
C ASP A 117 -2.47 -13.41 16.59
#